data_AF-A0A0S8D644-F1
#
_entry.id   AF-A0A0S8D644-F1
#
_cell.length_a   1.000
_cell.length_b   1.000
_cell.length_c   1.000
_cell.angle_alpha   90.00
_cell.angle_beta   90.00
_cell.angle_gamma   90.00
#
_symmetry.space_group_name_H-M   'P 1'
#
loop_
_entity.id
_entity.type
_entity.pdbx_description
1 polymer ?
#
loop_
_entity_poly.entity_id
_entity_poly.type
_entity_poly.pdbx_seq_one_letter_code
_entity_poly.pdbx_strand_id
1 'polypeptide(L)'
;IDALKQEGVFAPPIEKRVLHLPKPTHEDNKADAGRIIQGLKSEYNEKGMITTLPLLKKMRHALRENDFIVTVTLSRAVSKGGKTHIVNIQPGDVSHRNYGLAFDIGTTTVHGILIDHQTGKLLSKRSDYNAQISYGEDVISRIIYAEKPKGLQLMHELVINTINGLITKLLLKTDIRRDEIFSITLSGNTTMTHMLLGLEPHNIRRAPYVPVSTFFPPIRARDIGLELPLRAIALVYPSISSYVGGDIIAGVMGSGMYRTEKLTLYVDIGTNAEIVIGNREWLVCAACSAGPAFEGGGITHGMRAAAGAIEDFSINPITYEPMNITIGHKPPIGICGSGLLVIIAALFEYGVIDRRGKFNRTLETPRIREGRSGYEYVLTWEEEAGGDSDIVINEVDIENFTRAKAAIYAGCKTLVEGVGLQITDLEQIILAGAFGSYIDIDSAMTVGLLPEIDPDKILYVGNGSLLGSWMSEMSNHIRRDVVEVVRKMTSFELSEVTDFKDQYIASLFLPHTDLSLFPETSARLKKSE
;
A
#
# COMPACT_ATOMS: atom_id res chain seq x y z
N ILE A 1 3.23 -17.46 3.04
CA ILE A 1 3.84 -17.96 4.31
C ILE A 1 4.25 -19.42 4.20
N ASP A 2 3.35 -20.31 3.77
CA ASP A 2 3.72 -21.72 3.55
C ASP A 2 4.86 -21.87 2.54
N ALA A 3 4.84 -21.08 1.45
CA ALA A 3 5.96 -20.98 0.53
C ALA A 3 7.27 -20.57 1.24
N LEU A 4 7.24 -19.53 2.10
CA LEU A 4 8.43 -19.10 2.87
C LEU A 4 8.95 -20.19 3.81
N LYS A 5 8.05 -21.01 4.38
CA LYS A 5 8.43 -22.16 5.23
C LYS A 5 9.04 -23.28 4.39
N GLN A 6 8.44 -23.61 3.24
CA GLN A 6 8.94 -24.61 2.30
C GLN A 6 10.32 -24.23 1.75
N GLU A 7 10.53 -22.96 1.45
CA GLU A 7 11.81 -22.39 0.99
C GLU A 7 12.85 -22.25 2.12
N GLY A 8 12.46 -22.50 3.39
CA GLY A 8 13.36 -22.36 4.54
C GLY A 8 13.74 -20.92 4.88
N VAL A 9 12.99 -19.94 4.38
CA VAL A 9 13.24 -18.50 4.59
C VAL A 9 12.28 -17.85 5.60
N PHE A 10 11.40 -18.63 6.23
CA PHE A 10 10.60 -18.17 7.37
C PHE A 10 11.47 -18.03 8.63
N ALA A 11 11.87 -16.79 8.94
CA ALA A 11 12.81 -16.47 10.01
C ALA A 11 12.33 -15.24 10.78
N PRO A 12 11.36 -15.39 11.71
CA PRO A 12 10.71 -14.26 12.35
C PRO A 12 11.72 -13.41 13.14
N PRO A 13 11.48 -12.09 13.22
CA PRO A 13 12.39 -11.17 13.87
C PRO A 13 12.43 -11.31 15.39
N ILE A 14 11.36 -11.85 15.95
CA ILE A 14 11.23 -12.18 17.35
C ILE A 14 11.05 -13.69 17.47
N GLU A 15 11.91 -14.33 18.26
CA GLU A 15 11.82 -15.76 18.58
C GLU A 15 11.66 -15.97 20.08
N LYS A 16 10.99 -17.05 20.46
CA LYS A 16 10.90 -17.48 21.86
C LYS A 16 11.57 -18.84 22.04
N ARG A 17 12.41 -18.96 23.08
CA ARG A 17 13.14 -20.18 23.44
C ARG A 17 12.81 -20.57 24.87
N VAL A 18 12.34 -21.79 25.07
CA VAL A 18 12.05 -22.36 26.39
C VAL A 18 13.32 -22.99 26.93
N LEU A 19 13.70 -22.68 28.16
CA LEU A 19 14.88 -23.22 28.82
C LEU A 19 14.48 -24.03 30.03
N HIS A 20 15.14 -25.18 30.20
CA HIS A 20 15.01 -26.03 31.38
C HIS A 20 16.29 -25.91 32.20
N LEU A 21 16.32 -24.92 33.10
CA LEU A 21 17.54 -24.56 33.82
C LEU A 21 17.68 -25.40 35.10
N PRO A 22 18.90 -25.86 35.46
CA PRO A 22 19.12 -26.53 36.72
C PRO A 22 18.95 -25.55 37.90
N LYS A 23 18.32 -26.05 38.98
CA LYS A 23 18.18 -25.30 40.24
C LYS A 23 19.56 -25.05 40.86
N PRO A 24 19.76 -23.92 41.56
CA PRO A 24 20.98 -23.68 42.32
C PRO A 24 21.19 -24.74 43.41
N THR A 25 22.42 -25.22 43.52
CA THR A 25 22.87 -26.16 44.56
C THR A 25 24.17 -25.64 45.20
N HIS A 26 24.68 -26.35 46.21
CA HIS A 26 26.01 -26.04 46.76
C HIS A 26 27.13 -26.21 45.73
N GLU A 27 26.98 -27.16 44.80
CA GLU A 27 27.97 -27.48 43.76
C GLU A 27 27.79 -26.60 42.51
N ASP A 28 26.58 -26.10 42.25
CA ASP A 28 26.28 -25.14 41.19
C ASP A 28 25.64 -23.89 41.78
N ASN A 29 26.47 -22.93 42.17
CA ASN A 29 26.07 -21.63 42.74
C ASN A 29 26.07 -20.48 41.71
N LYS A 30 26.00 -20.80 40.41
CA LYS A 30 26.01 -19.82 39.32
C LYS A 30 24.87 -18.79 39.44
N ALA A 31 25.19 -17.54 39.15
CA ALA A 31 24.22 -16.45 39.11
C ALA A 31 23.16 -16.66 38.01
N ASP A 32 21.94 -16.15 38.25
CA ASP A 32 20.78 -16.33 37.36
C ASP A 32 21.06 -15.94 35.91
N ALA A 33 21.72 -14.80 35.67
CA ALA A 33 22.10 -14.37 34.32
C ALA A 33 23.04 -15.37 33.63
N GLY A 34 24.00 -15.92 34.38
CA GLY A 34 24.91 -16.95 33.89
C GLY A 34 24.19 -18.26 33.58
N ARG A 35 23.17 -18.64 34.36
CA ARG A 35 22.32 -19.81 34.09
C ARG A 35 21.58 -19.67 32.78
N ILE A 36 20.94 -18.52 32.54
CA ILE A 36 20.21 -18.25 31.29
C ILE A 36 21.15 -18.30 30.09
N ILE A 37 22.31 -17.63 30.16
CA ILE A 37 23.29 -17.62 29.07
C ILE A 37 23.81 -19.04 28.80
N GLN A 38 24.07 -19.82 29.85
CA GLN A 38 24.48 -21.21 29.69
C GLN A 38 23.38 -22.07 29.06
N GLY A 39 22.14 -21.95 29.51
CA GLY A 39 21.00 -22.68 28.96
C GLY A 39 20.79 -22.37 27.48
N LEU A 40 20.79 -21.08 27.11
CA LEU A 40 20.73 -20.66 25.70
C LEU A 40 21.85 -21.28 24.86
N LYS A 41 23.07 -21.36 25.41
CA LYS A 41 24.22 -21.97 24.73
C LYS A 41 24.10 -23.50 24.65
N SER A 42 23.68 -24.19 25.70
CA SER A 42 23.64 -25.66 25.74
C SER A 42 22.44 -26.23 24.99
N GLU A 43 21.27 -25.61 25.12
CA GLU A 43 20.02 -26.12 24.53
C GLU A 43 19.83 -25.65 23.08
N TYR A 44 20.30 -24.44 22.73
CA TYR A 44 20.06 -23.84 21.41
C TYR A 44 21.32 -23.36 20.68
N ASN A 45 22.52 -23.58 21.21
CA ASN A 45 23.79 -23.09 20.65
C ASN A 45 23.83 -21.55 20.44
N GLU A 46 23.06 -20.80 21.22
CA GLU A 46 23.00 -19.33 21.16
C GLU A 46 24.17 -18.70 21.92
N LYS A 47 24.85 -17.73 21.32
CA LYS A 47 26.04 -17.06 21.88
C LYS A 47 26.02 -15.56 21.62
N GLY A 48 26.75 -14.80 22.45
CA GLY A 48 26.98 -13.37 22.20
C GLY A 48 25.74 -12.48 22.37
N MET A 49 24.77 -12.92 23.16
CA MET A 49 23.50 -12.23 23.39
C MET A 49 23.68 -10.93 24.18
N ILE A 50 22.99 -9.87 23.78
CA ILE A 50 22.92 -8.63 24.56
C ILE A 50 21.73 -8.66 25.51
N THR A 51 21.98 -8.40 26.78
CA THR A 51 20.94 -8.14 27.80
C THR A 51 21.05 -6.71 28.31
N THR A 52 20.05 -6.24 29.06
CA THR A 52 20.10 -4.91 29.68
C THR A 52 19.50 -4.91 31.08
N LEU A 53 19.79 -3.87 31.86
CA LEU A 53 19.46 -3.79 33.30
C LEU A 53 18.00 -4.12 33.66
N PRO A 54 16.95 -3.65 32.93
CA PRO A 54 15.58 -4.03 33.27
C PRO A 54 15.29 -5.54 33.19
N LEU A 55 16.00 -6.30 32.34
CA LEU A 55 15.86 -7.76 32.33
C LEU A 55 16.58 -8.41 33.50
N LEU A 56 17.77 -7.92 33.87
CA LEU A 56 18.47 -8.40 35.05
C LEU A 56 17.59 -8.30 36.30
N LYS A 57 16.82 -7.20 36.42
CA LYS A 57 15.84 -6.99 37.50
C LYS A 57 14.69 -8.01 37.50
N LYS A 58 14.34 -8.59 36.33
CA LYS A 58 13.24 -9.56 36.16
C LYS A 58 13.69 -11.02 36.32
N MET A 59 14.96 -11.32 36.03
CA MET A 59 15.50 -12.69 35.95
C MET A 59 15.20 -13.52 37.20
N ARG A 60 15.45 -12.98 38.40
CA ARG A 60 15.28 -13.75 39.65
C ARG A 60 13.87 -14.31 39.79
N HIS A 61 12.88 -13.44 39.56
CA HIS A 61 11.47 -13.78 39.67
C HIS A 61 11.08 -14.81 38.61
N ALA A 62 11.41 -14.52 37.34
CA ALA A 62 11.06 -15.39 36.23
C ALA A 62 11.60 -16.81 36.39
N LEU A 63 12.83 -16.97 36.89
CA LEU A 63 13.44 -18.29 37.11
C LEU A 63 12.76 -19.09 38.22
N ARG A 64 12.22 -18.44 39.26
CA ARG A 64 11.76 -19.16 40.46
C ARG A 64 10.26 -19.44 40.45
N GLU A 65 9.48 -18.67 39.72
CA GLU A 65 8.02 -18.76 39.70
C GLU A 65 7.51 -20.06 39.04
N ASN A 66 8.23 -20.63 38.07
CA ASN A 66 7.87 -21.89 37.42
C ASN A 66 9.03 -22.89 37.41
N ASP A 67 9.64 -23.06 38.58
CA ASP A 67 10.65 -24.08 38.86
C ASP A 67 11.80 -24.17 37.83
N PHE A 68 12.37 -23.02 37.48
CA PHE A 68 13.48 -22.86 36.54
C PHE A 68 13.18 -23.25 35.08
N ILE A 69 11.90 -23.43 34.75
CA ILE A 69 11.39 -23.42 33.38
C ILE A 69 11.09 -21.96 33.02
N VAL A 70 11.78 -21.44 32.00
CA VAL A 70 11.62 -20.04 31.56
C VAL A 70 11.57 -19.91 30.05
N THR A 71 10.79 -18.96 29.56
CA THR A 71 10.80 -18.57 28.15
C THR A 71 11.59 -17.28 27.96
N VAL A 72 12.61 -17.32 27.11
CA VAL A 72 13.42 -16.17 26.72
C VAL A 72 12.96 -15.68 25.35
N THR A 73 12.64 -14.40 25.24
CA THR A 73 12.29 -13.75 23.97
C THR A 73 13.51 -13.05 23.39
N LEU A 74 13.83 -13.39 22.15
CA LEU A 74 15.01 -12.96 21.41
C LEU A 74 14.59 -12.06 20.25
N SER A 75 15.18 -10.88 20.15
CA SER A 75 15.10 -10.04 18.95
C SER A 75 16.34 -10.28 18.10
N ARG A 76 16.10 -10.88 16.92
CA ARG A 76 17.13 -11.27 15.95
C ARG A 76 17.58 -10.06 15.15
N ALA A 77 18.89 -9.89 15.03
CA ALA A 77 19.43 -8.86 14.15
C ALA A 77 19.10 -9.15 12.68
N VAL A 78 18.78 -8.09 11.94
CA VAL A 78 18.54 -8.19 10.49
C VAL A 78 19.87 -8.45 9.76
N SER A 79 20.96 -7.74 10.09
CA SER A 79 22.25 -7.86 9.40
C SER A 79 23.03 -9.13 9.78
N LYS A 80 23.76 -9.70 8.80
CA LYS A 80 24.71 -10.80 8.99
C LYS A 80 25.92 -10.28 9.79
N GLY A 81 25.82 -10.26 11.12
CA GLY A 81 26.84 -9.72 12.04
C GLY A 81 26.27 -8.85 13.16
N GLY A 82 24.98 -8.49 13.08
CA GLY A 82 24.31 -7.84 14.19
C GLY A 82 24.14 -8.78 15.39
N LYS A 83 24.03 -8.20 16.58
CA LYS A 83 23.90 -8.96 17.83
C LYS A 83 22.44 -9.24 18.14
N THR A 84 22.15 -10.46 18.59
CA THR A 84 20.80 -10.81 19.05
C THR A 84 20.59 -10.25 20.45
N HIS A 85 19.42 -9.64 20.69
CA HIS A 85 19.07 -9.05 21.97
C HIS A 85 18.07 -9.94 22.72
N ILE A 86 18.29 -10.14 24.02
CA ILE A 86 17.24 -10.62 24.90
C ILE A 86 16.31 -9.44 25.17
N VAL A 87 15.03 -9.58 24.82
CA VAL A 87 14.02 -8.53 24.97
C VAL A 87 12.99 -8.82 26.05
N ASN A 88 12.75 -10.10 26.37
CA ASN A 88 11.90 -10.48 27.48
C ASN A 88 12.34 -11.81 28.09
N ILE A 89 11.98 -12.02 29.36
CA ILE A 89 12.11 -13.30 30.06
C ILE A 89 10.81 -13.50 30.82
N GLN A 90 10.18 -14.66 30.66
CA GLN A 90 8.90 -15.00 31.27
C GLN A 90 9.00 -16.35 32.00
N PRO A 91 8.27 -16.54 33.10
CA PRO A 91 8.19 -17.84 33.77
C PRO A 91 7.39 -18.84 32.93
N GLY A 92 7.81 -20.11 32.96
CA GLY A 92 7.15 -21.21 32.27
C GLY A 92 7.35 -21.23 30.77
N ASP A 93 6.63 -22.13 30.12
CA ASP A 93 6.52 -22.20 28.66
C ASP A 93 5.40 -21.29 28.14
N VAL A 94 5.80 -20.17 27.54
CA VAL A 94 4.93 -19.24 26.82
C VAL A 94 5.45 -19.03 25.39
N SER A 95 6.15 -20.01 24.82
CA SER A 95 6.71 -19.89 23.47
C SER A 95 5.63 -19.76 22.40
N HIS A 96 4.43 -20.29 22.67
CA HIS A 96 3.26 -20.21 21.81
C HIS A 96 2.65 -18.80 21.69
N ARG A 97 3.05 -17.86 22.56
CA ARG A 97 2.54 -16.48 22.58
C ARG A 97 3.55 -15.52 21.98
N ASN A 98 3.67 -15.44 20.67
CA ASN A 98 4.65 -14.57 20.00
C ASN A 98 3.98 -13.80 18.87
N TYR A 99 3.94 -12.47 18.98
CA TYR A 99 3.12 -11.64 18.12
C TYR A 99 3.88 -10.44 17.56
N GLY A 100 3.46 -10.02 16.37
CA GLY A 100 3.98 -8.85 15.66
C GLY A 100 2.86 -8.02 15.07
N LEU A 101 3.22 -6.83 14.64
CA LEU A 101 2.31 -5.89 13.99
C LEU A 101 2.87 -5.50 12.62
N ALA A 102 1.98 -5.31 11.65
CA ALA A 102 2.33 -4.70 10.37
C ALA A 102 1.30 -3.64 10.03
N PHE A 103 1.78 -2.49 9.57
CA PHE A 103 0.95 -1.34 9.24
C PHE A 103 1.32 -0.77 7.88
N ASP A 104 0.28 -0.34 7.17
CA ASP A 104 0.35 0.50 5.98
C ASP A 104 -0.26 1.86 6.33
N ILE A 105 0.54 2.91 6.20
CA ILE A 105 0.23 4.28 6.59
C ILE A 105 -0.06 5.08 5.32
N GLY A 106 -1.27 4.90 4.80
CA GLY A 106 -1.76 5.66 3.67
C GLY A 106 -2.09 7.10 4.04
N THR A 107 -2.14 7.96 3.02
CA THR A 107 -2.57 9.35 3.18
C THR A 107 -4.00 9.42 3.74
N THR A 108 -4.92 8.62 3.20
CA THR A 108 -6.34 8.63 3.62
C THR A 108 -6.66 7.63 4.73
N THR A 109 -6.09 6.43 4.67
CA THR A 109 -6.44 5.31 5.55
C THR A 109 -5.18 4.66 6.10
N VAL A 110 -5.20 4.34 7.39
CA VAL A 110 -4.16 3.53 8.03
C VAL A 110 -4.70 2.13 8.22
N HIS A 111 -4.01 1.14 7.68
CA HIS A 111 -4.34 -0.28 7.86
C HIS A 111 -3.35 -0.93 8.82
N GLY A 112 -3.85 -1.75 9.74
CA GLY A 112 -3.05 -2.49 10.69
C GLY A 112 -3.47 -3.94 10.79
N ILE A 113 -2.49 -4.82 10.98
CA ILE A 113 -2.71 -6.24 11.24
C ILE A 113 -1.92 -6.73 12.45
N LEU A 114 -2.51 -7.68 13.16
CA LEU A 114 -1.91 -8.44 14.24
C LEU A 114 -1.61 -9.86 13.74
N ILE A 115 -0.38 -10.30 13.95
CA ILE A 115 0.14 -11.54 13.37
C ILE A 115 0.76 -12.41 14.46
N ASP A 116 0.62 -13.72 14.32
CA ASP A 116 1.34 -14.72 15.09
C ASP A 116 2.69 -15.04 14.43
N HIS A 117 3.81 -14.78 15.11
CA HIS A 117 5.17 -15.04 14.60
C HIS A 117 5.54 -16.53 14.49
N GLN A 118 4.85 -17.41 15.20
CA GLN A 118 5.10 -18.85 15.14
C GLN A 118 4.39 -19.46 13.93
N THR A 119 3.11 -19.14 13.77
CA THR A 119 2.31 -19.74 12.68
C THR A 119 2.36 -18.92 11.40
N GLY A 120 2.58 -17.61 11.51
CA GLY A 120 2.46 -16.61 10.46
C GLY A 120 1.02 -16.13 10.24
N LYS A 121 0.05 -16.67 10.97
CA LYS A 121 -1.38 -16.39 10.72
C LYS A 121 -1.75 -14.95 11.09
N LEU A 122 -2.61 -14.37 10.27
CA LEU A 122 -3.32 -13.13 10.56
C LEU A 122 -4.35 -13.40 11.68
N LEU A 123 -4.20 -12.73 12.82
CA LEU A 123 -5.10 -12.87 13.97
C LEU A 123 -6.20 -11.81 13.97
N SER A 124 -5.89 -10.60 13.51
CA SER A 124 -6.82 -9.47 13.48
C SER A 124 -6.37 -8.47 12.42
N LYS A 125 -7.34 -7.83 11.73
CA LYS A 125 -7.13 -6.76 10.76
C LYS A 125 -8.08 -5.61 11.07
N ARG A 126 -7.57 -4.38 11.07
CA ARG A 126 -8.35 -3.16 11.31
C ARG A 126 -7.85 -2.04 10.38
N SER A 127 -8.71 -1.07 10.15
CA SER A 127 -8.35 0.15 9.45
C SER A 127 -9.12 1.33 10.05
N ASP A 128 -8.56 2.50 9.91
CA ASP A 128 -9.19 3.75 10.32
C ASP A 128 -8.75 4.88 9.37
N TYR A 129 -9.50 5.97 9.37
CA TYR A 129 -9.05 7.17 8.66
C TYR A 129 -7.79 7.72 9.31
N ASN A 130 -6.85 8.16 8.47
CA ASN A 130 -5.68 8.89 8.94
C ASN A 130 -6.13 10.26 9.46
N ALA A 131 -6.00 10.49 10.77
CA ALA A 131 -6.48 11.72 11.40
C ALA A 131 -5.82 13.01 10.87
N GLN A 132 -4.72 12.90 10.14
CA GLN A 132 -4.11 14.01 9.41
C GLN A 132 -5.00 14.59 8.30
N ILE A 133 -6.01 13.84 7.82
CA ILE A 133 -6.93 14.28 6.77
C ILE A 133 -7.63 15.61 7.11
N SER A 134 -7.87 15.88 8.40
CA SER A 134 -8.47 17.13 8.90
C SER A 134 -7.62 18.38 8.63
N TYR A 135 -6.37 18.21 8.20
CA TYR A 135 -5.40 19.29 8.00
C TYR A 135 -4.79 19.31 6.58
N GLY A 136 -5.22 18.39 5.73
CA GLY A 136 -4.79 18.28 4.34
C GLY A 136 -5.32 16.99 3.71
N GLU A 137 -6.00 17.11 2.57
CA GLU A 137 -6.55 15.96 1.84
C GLU A 137 -5.45 15.18 1.11
N ASP A 138 -4.36 15.85 0.73
CA ASP A 138 -3.24 15.30 -0.04
C ASP A 138 -1.88 15.50 0.68
N VAL A 139 -0.82 14.92 0.11
CA VAL A 139 0.53 14.98 0.70
C VAL A 139 1.11 16.40 0.69
N ILE A 140 0.87 17.21 -0.33
CA ILE A 140 1.43 18.56 -0.47
C ILE A 140 0.78 19.50 0.54
N SER A 141 -0.53 19.47 0.69
CA SER A 141 -1.26 20.29 1.67
C SER A 141 -0.82 19.97 3.10
N ARG A 142 -0.56 18.69 3.41
CA ARG A 142 0.01 18.28 4.70
C ARG A 142 1.45 18.73 4.90
N ILE A 143 2.31 18.68 3.87
CA ILE A 143 3.67 19.23 3.96
C ILE A 143 3.58 20.71 4.31
N ILE A 144 2.76 21.49 3.59
CA ILE A 144 2.53 22.93 3.85
C ILE A 144 2.07 23.16 5.28
N TYR A 145 1.15 22.32 5.79
CA TYR A 145 0.68 22.44 7.16
C TYR A 145 1.80 22.14 8.17
N ALA A 146 2.62 21.13 7.92
CA ALA A 146 3.72 20.75 8.79
C ALA A 146 4.78 21.87 8.94
N GLU A 147 4.91 22.76 7.95
CA GLU A 147 5.81 23.93 8.00
C GLU A 147 5.34 25.03 8.97
N LYS A 148 4.08 25.00 9.40
CA LYS A 148 3.55 25.97 10.36
C LYS A 148 4.14 25.73 11.76
N PRO A 149 4.16 26.75 12.64
CA PRO A 149 4.58 26.56 14.03
C PRO A 149 3.81 25.40 14.69
N LYS A 150 4.53 24.40 15.22
CA LYS A 150 4.00 23.15 15.81
C LYS A 150 3.23 22.24 14.83
N GLY A 151 3.22 22.56 13.53
CA GLY A 151 2.53 21.79 12.50
C GLY A 151 3.06 20.36 12.39
N LEU A 152 4.38 20.19 12.31
CA LEU A 152 5.02 18.86 12.27
C LEU A 152 4.70 18.02 13.52
N GLN A 153 4.79 18.62 14.70
CA GLN A 153 4.46 17.95 15.95
C GLN A 153 3.01 17.45 15.94
N LEU A 154 2.07 18.30 15.50
CA LEU A 154 0.67 17.91 15.39
C LEU A 154 0.46 16.78 14.38
N MET A 155 1.07 16.87 13.19
CA MET A 155 0.98 15.82 12.17
C MET A 155 1.51 14.47 12.69
N HIS A 156 2.61 14.49 13.43
CA HIS A 156 3.18 13.32 14.10
C HIS A 156 2.20 12.75 15.15
N GLU A 157 1.69 13.59 16.05
CA GLU A 157 0.75 13.17 17.10
C GLU A 157 -0.52 12.53 16.52
N LEU A 158 -1.07 13.11 15.44
CA LEU A 158 -2.28 12.59 14.78
C LEU A 158 -2.10 11.18 14.23
N VAL A 159 -1.00 10.92 13.49
CA VAL A 159 -0.75 9.59 12.92
C VAL A 159 -0.41 8.57 14.02
N ILE A 160 0.36 8.97 15.04
CA ILE A 160 0.68 8.10 16.18
C ILE A 160 -0.57 7.74 16.98
N ASN A 161 -1.46 8.70 17.24
CA ASN A 161 -2.73 8.43 17.91
C ASN A 161 -3.63 7.50 17.09
N THR A 162 -3.64 7.67 15.77
CA THR A 162 -4.36 6.76 14.85
C THR A 162 -3.81 5.33 14.98
N ILE A 163 -2.49 5.15 14.94
CA ILE A 163 -1.84 3.83 15.07
C ILE A 163 -2.09 3.23 16.46
N ASN A 164 -1.94 3.99 17.55
CA ASN A 164 -2.20 3.51 18.92
C ASN A 164 -3.68 3.10 19.11
N GLY A 165 -4.62 3.86 18.55
CA GLY A 165 -6.04 3.52 18.52
C GLY A 165 -6.29 2.21 17.77
N LEU A 166 -5.66 2.03 16.60
CA LEU A 166 -5.73 0.79 15.83
C LEU A 166 -5.13 -0.41 16.57
N ILE A 167 -3.99 -0.25 17.25
CA ILE A 167 -3.40 -1.30 18.09
C ILE A 167 -4.40 -1.74 19.16
N THR A 168 -5.06 -0.79 19.82
CA THR A 168 -6.10 -1.09 20.82
C THR A 168 -7.25 -1.88 20.19
N LYS A 169 -7.76 -1.44 19.03
CA LYS A 169 -8.84 -2.14 18.29
C LYS A 169 -8.44 -3.54 17.79
N LEU A 170 -7.16 -3.74 17.45
CA LEU A 170 -6.62 -5.03 17.02
C LEU A 170 -6.60 -6.04 18.17
N LEU A 171 -6.34 -5.57 19.40
CA LEU A 171 -6.24 -6.39 20.61
C LEU A 171 -7.58 -6.58 21.34
N LEU A 172 -8.58 -5.74 21.09
CA LEU A 172 -9.83 -5.69 21.87
C LEU A 172 -10.60 -7.02 21.99
N LYS A 173 -10.50 -7.90 21.00
CA LYS A 173 -11.16 -9.23 20.98
C LYS A 173 -10.18 -10.39 21.07
N THR A 174 -8.96 -10.15 21.54
CA THR A 174 -7.95 -11.18 21.77
C THR A 174 -7.58 -11.23 23.25
N ASP A 175 -6.96 -12.31 23.68
CA ASP A 175 -6.35 -12.44 25.00
C ASP A 175 -4.90 -11.91 25.01
N ILE A 176 -4.49 -11.21 23.96
CA ILE A 176 -3.12 -10.75 23.73
C ILE A 176 -2.94 -9.39 24.36
N ARG A 177 -1.93 -9.26 25.21
CA ARG A 177 -1.60 -8.00 25.84
C ARG A 177 -0.58 -7.24 25.01
N ARG A 178 -0.66 -5.92 25.07
CA ARG A 178 0.28 -5.04 24.37
C ARG A 178 1.72 -5.27 24.80
N ASP A 179 1.95 -5.73 26.03
CA ASP A 179 3.28 -6.03 26.55
C ASP A 179 3.94 -7.29 25.94
N GLU A 180 3.22 -8.00 25.08
CA GLU A 180 3.69 -9.20 24.36
C GLU A 180 4.17 -8.90 22.93
N ILE A 181 4.03 -7.65 22.45
CA ILE A 181 4.38 -7.25 21.08
C ILE A 181 5.76 -6.59 21.08
N PHE A 182 6.75 -7.24 20.46
CA PHE A 182 8.15 -6.77 20.45
C PHE A 182 8.66 -6.30 19.08
N SER A 183 7.83 -6.38 18.04
CA SER A 183 8.14 -5.82 16.74
C SER A 183 6.90 -5.27 16.05
N ILE A 184 7.13 -4.23 15.26
CA ILE A 184 6.15 -3.63 14.38
C ILE A 184 6.85 -3.21 13.09
N THR A 185 6.29 -3.60 11.94
CA THR A 185 6.74 -3.15 10.62
C THR A 185 5.78 -2.09 10.08
N LEU A 186 6.32 -1.00 9.55
CA LEU A 186 5.60 0.20 9.12
C LEU A 186 5.98 0.52 7.66
N SER A 187 5.00 0.63 6.78
CA SER A 187 5.15 1.10 5.40
C SER A 187 4.24 2.30 5.13
N GLY A 188 4.60 3.12 4.14
CA GLY A 188 3.87 4.32 3.74
C GLY A 188 4.72 5.17 2.82
N ASN A 189 4.10 6.10 2.10
CA ASN A 189 4.84 7.00 1.23
C ASN A 189 5.85 7.86 2.03
N THR A 190 6.81 8.47 1.34
CA THR A 190 7.90 9.21 1.97
C THR A 190 7.40 10.32 2.89
N THR A 191 6.37 11.06 2.50
CA THR A 191 5.75 12.11 3.33
C THR A 191 5.13 11.55 4.61
N MET A 192 4.33 10.49 4.49
CA MET A 192 3.69 9.84 5.65
C MET A 192 4.75 9.30 6.61
N THR A 193 5.83 8.72 6.08
CA THR A 193 6.96 8.23 6.87
C THR A 193 7.69 9.36 7.60
N HIS A 194 7.90 10.51 6.96
CA HIS A 194 8.53 11.66 7.63
C HIS A 194 7.65 12.19 8.76
N MET A 195 6.34 12.33 8.55
CA MET A 195 5.42 12.78 9.60
C MET A 195 5.35 11.77 10.77
N LEU A 196 5.28 10.47 10.46
CA LEU A 196 5.35 9.40 11.46
C LEU A 196 6.60 9.51 12.33
N LEU A 197 7.75 9.82 11.73
CA LEU A 197 9.04 9.89 12.43
C LEU A 197 9.35 11.27 13.01
N GLY A 198 8.47 12.26 12.84
CA GLY A 198 8.73 13.63 13.26
C GLY A 198 9.89 14.29 12.50
N LEU A 199 10.15 13.87 11.26
CA LEU A 199 11.16 14.43 10.38
C LEU A 199 10.57 15.56 9.54
N GLU A 200 11.37 16.60 9.28
CA GLU A 200 10.95 17.78 8.53
C GLU A 200 10.67 17.44 7.05
N PRO A 201 9.45 17.66 6.54
CA PRO A 201 9.10 17.24 5.17
C PRO A 201 9.28 18.36 4.12
N HIS A 202 9.76 19.54 4.50
CA HIS A 202 9.79 20.76 3.67
C HIS A 202 10.39 20.55 2.27
N ASN A 203 11.51 19.84 2.18
CA ASN A 203 12.26 19.68 0.93
C ASN A 203 11.75 18.53 0.04
N ILE A 204 10.78 17.74 0.50
CA ILE A 204 10.14 16.70 -0.32
C ILE A 204 9.45 17.34 -1.54
N ARG A 205 8.75 18.46 -1.34
CA ARG A 205 7.98 19.14 -2.39
C ARG A 205 8.73 20.24 -3.14
N ARG A 206 9.97 20.55 -2.75
CA ARG A 206 10.75 21.67 -3.30
C ARG A 206 11.93 21.12 -4.07
N ALA A 207 12.06 21.50 -5.34
CA ALA A 207 13.23 21.12 -6.15
C ALA A 207 14.53 21.40 -5.37
N PRO A 208 15.48 20.45 -5.31
CA PRO A 208 15.55 19.20 -6.08
C PRO A 208 14.88 17.96 -5.42
N TYR A 209 13.80 18.15 -4.65
CA TYR A 209 12.92 17.11 -4.08
C TYR A 209 13.66 16.11 -3.20
N VAL A 210 14.35 16.60 -2.17
CA VAL A 210 15.25 15.80 -1.34
C VAL A 210 14.65 15.58 0.06
N PRO A 211 14.27 14.34 0.43
CA PRO A 211 13.82 14.02 1.79
C PRO A 211 14.98 14.04 2.79
N VAL A 212 14.68 14.06 4.10
CA VAL A 212 15.70 14.00 5.16
C VAL A 212 16.45 12.66 5.12
N SER A 213 15.71 11.57 4.91
CA SER A 213 16.30 10.26 4.68
C SER A 213 15.36 9.39 3.86
N THR A 214 15.95 8.48 3.08
CA THR A 214 15.27 7.37 2.43
C THR A 214 15.58 6.03 3.09
N PHE A 215 16.50 5.99 4.06
CA PHE A 215 16.84 4.79 4.83
C PHE A 215 16.73 5.05 6.32
N PHE A 216 16.02 4.17 7.02
CA PHE A 216 15.73 4.34 8.43
C PHE A 216 16.36 3.20 9.24
N PRO A 217 17.03 3.49 10.38
CA PRO A 217 17.51 2.44 11.26
C PRO A 217 16.32 1.75 11.95
N PRO A 218 16.53 0.59 12.59
CA PRO A 218 15.58 0.08 13.57
C PRO A 218 15.39 1.10 14.71
N ILE A 219 14.16 1.52 14.95
CA ILE A 219 13.81 2.55 15.94
C ILE A 219 13.08 1.86 17.10
N ARG A 220 13.26 2.35 18.33
CA ARG A 220 12.40 1.85 19.43
C ARG A 220 11.01 2.44 19.24
N ALA A 221 9.99 1.59 19.27
CA ALA A 221 8.61 2.02 19.04
C ALA A 221 8.20 3.19 19.98
N ARG A 222 8.70 3.20 21.21
CA ARG A 222 8.44 4.29 22.17
C ARG A 222 9.09 5.62 21.81
N ASP A 223 10.22 5.62 21.10
CA ASP A 223 10.93 6.84 20.76
C ASP A 223 10.13 7.68 19.73
N ILE A 224 9.19 7.05 19.02
CA ILE A 224 8.24 7.69 18.09
C ILE A 224 6.81 7.77 18.66
N GLY A 225 6.62 7.53 19.96
CA GLY A 225 5.30 7.66 20.61
C GLY A 225 4.36 6.45 20.48
N LEU A 226 4.80 5.32 19.92
CA LEU A 226 4.00 4.10 19.96
C LEU A 226 4.04 3.50 21.37
N GLU A 227 2.86 3.23 21.92
CA GLU A 227 2.68 2.77 23.30
C GLU A 227 2.92 1.25 23.45
N LEU A 228 4.00 0.75 22.84
CA LEU A 228 4.45 -0.65 22.92
C LEU A 228 5.49 -0.83 24.06
N PRO A 229 5.94 -2.07 24.36
CA PRO A 229 7.07 -2.31 25.25
C PRO A 229 8.29 -1.45 24.93
N LEU A 230 9.06 -1.08 25.96
CA LEU A 230 10.27 -0.27 25.82
C LEU A 230 11.30 -0.85 24.82
N ARG A 231 11.24 -2.15 24.58
CA ARG A 231 12.14 -2.87 23.67
C ARG A 231 11.49 -3.30 22.37
N ALA A 232 10.24 -2.91 22.15
CA ALA A 232 9.60 -3.13 20.87
C ALA A 232 10.32 -2.30 19.82
N ILE A 233 10.67 -2.92 18.70
CA ILE A 233 11.37 -2.27 17.60
C ILE A 233 10.37 -1.98 16.49
N ALA A 234 10.28 -0.71 16.12
CA ALA A 234 9.62 -0.25 14.91
C ALA A 234 10.60 -0.30 13.75
N LEU A 235 10.17 -0.96 12.68
CA LEU A 235 10.93 -1.15 11.46
C LEU A 235 10.18 -0.47 10.34
N VAL A 236 10.80 0.56 9.82
CA VAL A 236 10.21 1.41 8.80
C VAL A 236 10.77 1.00 7.46
N TYR A 237 9.90 0.75 6.50
CA TYR A 237 10.35 0.52 5.13
C TYR A 237 11.15 1.73 4.63
N PRO A 238 12.26 1.51 3.92
CA PRO A 238 12.97 2.59 3.24
C PRO A 238 12.07 3.21 2.16
N SER A 239 12.45 4.39 1.68
CA SER A 239 11.89 5.05 0.49
C SER A 239 12.88 4.95 -0.67
N ILE A 240 12.44 5.24 -1.90
CA ILE A 240 13.35 5.46 -3.04
C ILE A 240 13.60 6.94 -3.26
N SER A 241 12.53 7.74 -3.25
CA SER A 241 12.57 9.16 -3.58
C SER A 241 11.51 9.94 -2.79
N SER A 242 11.32 11.23 -3.09
CA SER A 242 10.30 12.07 -2.45
C SER A 242 8.87 11.56 -2.65
N TYR A 243 8.59 10.95 -3.81
CA TYR A 243 7.23 10.52 -4.18
C TYR A 243 7.10 9.01 -4.34
N VAL A 244 8.19 8.24 -4.27
CA VAL A 244 8.15 6.77 -4.20
C VAL A 244 8.67 6.32 -2.84
N GLY A 245 7.74 5.89 -1.98
CA GLY A 245 8.03 5.55 -0.59
C GLY A 245 8.08 4.06 -0.29
N GLY A 246 8.01 3.75 1.01
CA GLY A 246 8.12 2.41 1.54
C GLY A 246 6.89 1.55 1.34
N ASP A 247 5.74 2.16 1.09
CA ASP A 247 4.52 1.49 0.60
C ASP A 247 4.75 0.78 -0.74
N ILE A 248 5.40 1.45 -1.69
CA ILE A 248 5.67 0.88 -3.01
C ILE A 248 6.70 -0.23 -2.93
N ILE A 249 7.78 -0.03 -2.17
CA ILE A 249 8.77 -1.09 -1.93
C ILE A 249 8.11 -2.28 -1.25
N ALA A 250 7.27 -2.06 -0.22
CA ALA A 250 6.50 -3.13 0.40
C ALA A 250 5.58 -3.82 -0.61
N GLY A 251 4.90 -3.08 -1.49
CA GLY A 251 4.12 -3.61 -2.61
C GLY A 251 4.91 -4.54 -3.52
N VAL A 252 6.11 -4.14 -3.93
CA VAL A 252 7.04 -4.96 -4.73
C VAL A 252 7.46 -6.22 -3.98
N MET A 253 7.73 -6.13 -2.67
CA MET A 253 8.03 -7.31 -1.86
C MET A 253 6.82 -8.25 -1.75
N GLY A 254 5.63 -7.68 -1.58
CA GLY A 254 4.37 -8.40 -1.41
C GLY A 254 3.91 -9.12 -2.68
N SER A 255 4.12 -8.49 -3.84
CA SER A 255 3.80 -9.08 -5.15
C SER A 255 4.76 -10.18 -5.57
N GLY A 256 5.99 -10.16 -5.05
CA GLY A 256 7.03 -11.12 -5.40
C GLY A 256 7.66 -10.89 -6.78
N MET A 257 7.34 -9.79 -7.47
CA MET A 257 7.87 -9.50 -8.81
C MET A 257 9.41 -9.47 -8.83
N TYR A 258 10.03 -9.01 -7.73
CA TYR A 258 11.48 -8.95 -7.53
C TYR A 258 12.18 -10.32 -7.50
N ARG A 259 11.42 -11.42 -7.54
CA ARG A 259 11.93 -12.80 -7.50
C ARG A 259 11.85 -13.51 -8.86
N THR A 260 11.21 -12.89 -9.86
CA THR A 260 10.91 -13.52 -11.14
C THR A 260 11.73 -12.90 -12.28
N GLU A 261 11.88 -13.61 -13.41
CA GLU A 261 12.50 -13.06 -14.63
C GLU A 261 11.49 -12.26 -15.49
N LYS A 262 10.18 -12.45 -15.24
CA LYS A 262 9.11 -11.85 -16.04
C LYS A 262 9.19 -10.34 -16.00
N LEU A 263 9.14 -9.70 -17.17
CA LEU A 263 8.99 -8.26 -17.25
C LEU A 263 7.59 -7.87 -16.76
N THR A 264 7.55 -7.24 -15.60
CA THR A 264 6.31 -6.99 -14.86
C THR A 264 6.10 -5.50 -14.67
N LEU A 265 4.90 -5.03 -14.97
CA LEU A 265 4.39 -3.71 -14.58
C LEU A 265 3.58 -3.85 -13.28
N TYR A 266 4.06 -3.29 -12.19
CA TYR A 266 3.30 -3.12 -10.95
C TYR A 266 2.71 -1.71 -10.92
N VAL A 267 1.41 -1.59 -10.65
CA VAL A 267 0.68 -0.31 -10.55
C VAL A 267 -0.06 -0.27 -9.23
N ASP A 268 0.28 0.70 -8.38
CA ASP A 268 -0.53 1.03 -7.20
C ASP A 268 -1.50 2.15 -7.56
N ILE A 269 -2.76 1.80 -7.80
CA ILE A 269 -3.76 2.79 -8.24
C ILE A 269 -4.37 3.46 -7.00
N GLY A 270 -3.78 4.60 -6.65
CA GLY A 270 -4.30 5.57 -5.68
C GLY A 270 -4.09 6.99 -6.17
N THR A 271 -4.24 7.98 -5.27
CA THR A 271 -4.11 9.42 -5.58
C THR A 271 -2.84 9.78 -6.38
N ASN A 272 -1.70 9.15 -6.07
CA ASN A 272 -0.40 9.45 -6.68
C ASN A 272 0.01 8.49 -7.81
N ALA A 273 -0.79 7.45 -8.04
CA ALA A 273 -0.56 6.36 -8.97
C ALA A 273 0.93 6.01 -9.20
N GLU A 274 1.53 5.31 -8.26
CA GLU A 274 2.92 4.87 -8.34
C GLU A 274 3.05 3.59 -9.19
N ILE A 275 4.07 3.57 -10.06
CA ILE A 275 4.35 2.47 -10.97
C ILE A 275 5.77 1.94 -10.78
N VAL A 276 5.94 0.63 -10.95
CA VAL A 276 7.24 -0.04 -10.95
C VAL A 276 7.30 -1.01 -12.12
N ILE A 277 8.36 -0.96 -12.90
CA ILE A 277 8.60 -1.87 -14.02
C ILE A 277 9.92 -2.58 -13.81
N GLY A 278 9.93 -3.89 -14.07
CA GLY A 278 11.16 -4.67 -14.10
C GLY A 278 10.96 -6.10 -13.65
N ASN A 279 12.02 -6.68 -13.09
CA ASN A 279 12.10 -8.08 -12.70
C ASN A 279 13.10 -8.27 -11.55
N ARG A 280 13.64 -9.49 -11.35
CA ARG A 280 14.62 -9.77 -10.29
C ARG A 280 15.98 -9.09 -10.47
N GLU A 281 16.33 -8.67 -11.68
CA GLU A 281 17.65 -8.12 -12.03
C GLU A 281 17.68 -6.60 -11.85
N TRP A 282 16.65 -5.92 -12.32
CA TRP A 282 16.53 -4.46 -12.29
C TRP A 282 15.08 -4.03 -12.06
N LEU A 283 14.90 -2.85 -11.47
CA LEU A 283 13.60 -2.23 -11.27
C LEU A 283 13.71 -0.73 -11.56
N VAL A 284 12.71 -0.18 -12.24
CA VAL A 284 12.55 1.28 -12.38
C VAL A 284 11.18 1.68 -11.87
N CYS A 285 11.05 2.88 -11.31
CA CYS A 285 9.79 3.35 -10.73
C CYS A 285 9.56 4.83 -10.96
N ALA A 286 8.31 5.24 -10.88
CA ALA A 286 7.89 6.64 -10.90
C ALA A 286 6.57 6.82 -10.15
N ALA A 287 6.30 8.05 -9.72
CA ALA A 287 4.98 8.47 -9.26
C ALA A 287 4.31 9.28 -10.38
N CYS A 288 3.10 8.89 -10.77
CA CYS A 288 2.35 9.54 -11.84
C CYS A 288 1.26 10.39 -11.20
N SER A 289 1.40 11.72 -11.20
CA SER A 289 0.42 12.67 -10.63
C SER A 289 -0.98 12.60 -11.28
N ALA A 290 -1.70 11.49 -11.07
CA ALA A 290 -2.97 11.16 -11.69
C ALA A 290 -4.13 11.94 -11.03
N GLY A 291 -3.99 12.26 -9.74
CA GLY A 291 -5.02 12.92 -8.97
C GLY A 291 -6.14 11.96 -8.52
N PRO A 292 -7.12 12.47 -7.76
CA PRO A 292 -8.06 11.62 -7.03
C PRO A 292 -9.28 11.16 -7.84
N ALA A 293 -9.26 11.25 -9.18
CA ALA A 293 -10.42 10.95 -10.03
C ALA A 293 -10.97 9.53 -9.79
N PHE A 294 -10.07 8.54 -9.65
CA PHE A 294 -10.44 7.14 -9.36
C PHE A 294 -10.93 6.92 -7.92
N GLU A 295 -10.78 7.91 -7.03
CA GLU A 295 -11.34 7.91 -5.68
C GLU A 295 -12.65 8.72 -5.59
N GLY A 296 -13.15 9.22 -6.73
CA GLY A 296 -14.33 10.10 -6.83
C GLY A 296 -14.00 11.59 -6.63
N GLY A 297 -12.75 11.94 -6.37
CA GLY A 297 -12.34 13.33 -6.17
C GLY A 297 -12.27 14.12 -7.48
N GLY A 298 -12.82 15.34 -7.48
CA GLY A 298 -12.84 16.19 -8.68
C GLY A 298 -13.87 15.77 -9.74
N ILE A 299 -14.79 14.86 -9.40
CA ILE A 299 -15.89 14.41 -10.26
C ILE A 299 -17.20 14.90 -9.64
N THR A 300 -18.09 15.47 -10.45
CA THR A 300 -19.28 16.21 -10.01
C THR A 300 -20.18 15.41 -9.09
N HIS A 301 -20.50 14.17 -9.49
CA HIS A 301 -21.23 13.19 -8.65
C HIS A 301 -20.31 12.06 -8.19
N GLY A 302 -19.00 12.32 -8.10
CA GLY A 302 -18.02 11.35 -7.64
C GLY A 302 -18.10 11.11 -6.14
N MET A 303 -17.96 9.85 -5.75
CA MET A 303 -17.92 9.46 -4.35
C MET A 303 -17.04 8.23 -4.15
N ARG A 304 -16.69 7.94 -2.89
CA ARG A 304 -16.04 6.66 -2.56
C ARG A 304 -17.02 5.50 -2.71
N ALA A 305 -16.47 4.30 -2.92
CA ALA A 305 -17.23 3.06 -2.92
C ALA A 305 -17.98 2.87 -1.57
N ALA A 306 -19.29 3.10 -1.60
CA ALA A 306 -20.20 2.98 -0.47
C ALA A 306 -21.60 2.64 -1.00
N ALA A 307 -22.51 2.24 -0.11
CA ALA A 307 -23.87 1.86 -0.51
C ALA A 307 -24.56 2.97 -1.33
N GLY A 308 -25.11 2.62 -2.48
CA GLY A 308 -25.72 3.56 -3.44
C GLY A 308 -24.74 4.22 -4.42
N ALA A 309 -23.42 3.98 -4.33
CA ALA A 309 -22.51 4.37 -5.40
C ALA A 309 -22.68 3.43 -6.61
N ILE A 310 -22.75 4.00 -7.82
CA ILE A 310 -22.72 3.26 -9.08
C ILE A 310 -21.33 2.64 -9.23
N GLU A 311 -21.27 1.30 -9.26
CA GLU A 311 -20.03 0.53 -9.38
C GLU A 311 -19.86 -0.16 -10.74
N ASP A 312 -20.95 -0.34 -11.47
CA ASP A 312 -20.97 -0.99 -12.77
C ASP A 312 -22.12 -0.40 -13.63
N PHE A 313 -21.97 -0.49 -14.96
CA PHE A 313 -22.77 0.23 -15.94
C PHE A 313 -22.86 -0.54 -17.26
N SER A 314 -24.06 -0.56 -17.84
CA SER A 314 -24.22 -0.89 -19.26
C SER A 314 -25.14 0.11 -19.94
N ILE A 315 -25.08 0.18 -21.26
CA ILE A 315 -25.93 1.06 -22.05
C ILE A 315 -26.62 0.27 -23.16
N ASN A 316 -27.89 0.56 -23.40
CA ASN A 316 -28.60 0.02 -24.54
C ASN A 316 -28.05 0.63 -25.85
N PRO A 317 -27.56 -0.18 -26.81
CA PRO A 317 -26.91 0.34 -28.03
C PRO A 317 -27.84 1.10 -28.97
N ILE A 318 -29.17 0.95 -28.83
CA ILE A 318 -30.17 1.55 -29.70
C ILE A 318 -30.79 2.78 -29.04
N THR A 319 -31.23 2.65 -27.79
CA THR A 319 -31.94 3.73 -27.09
C THR A 319 -31.02 4.64 -26.30
N TYR A 320 -29.78 4.21 -26.07
CA TYR A 320 -28.83 4.87 -25.16
C TYR A 320 -29.41 5.04 -23.75
N GLU A 321 -30.23 4.08 -23.30
CA GLU A 321 -30.73 4.05 -21.93
C GLU A 321 -29.70 3.35 -21.02
N PRO A 322 -29.34 3.95 -19.88
CA PRO A 322 -28.36 3.37 -18.96
C PRO A 322 -28.99 2.28 -18.08
N MET A 323 -28.19 1.28 -17.73
CA MET A 323 -28.46 0.34 -16.66
C MET A 323 -27.34 0.46 -15.62
N ASN A 324 -27.65 1.08 -14.48
CA ASN A 324 -26.70 1.29 -13.40
C ASN A 324 -26.81 0.17 -12.36
N ILE A 325 -25.67 -0.35 -11.91
CA ILE A 325 -25.57 -1.26 -10.78
C ILE A 325 -24.88 -0.54 -9.63
N THR A 326 -25.48 -0.59 -8.45
CA THR A 326 -24.99 0.10 -7.26
C THR A 326 -24.57 -0.86 -6.15
N ILE A 327 -23.59 -0.42 -5.37
CA ILE A 327 -23.16 -1.14 -4.17
C ILE A 327 -24.34 -1.29 -3.21
N GLY A 328 -24.64 -2.54 -2.86
CA GLY A 328 -25.72 -2.89 -1.95
C GLY A 328 -27.13 -2.72 -2.52
N HIS A 329 -27.26 -2.58 -3.85
CA HIS A 329 -28.54 -2.49 -4.57
C HIS A 329 -29.46 -1.40 -4.00
N LYS A 330 -28.88 -0.23 -3.72
CA LYS A 330 -29.60 0.95 -3.23
C LYS A 330 -29.85 1.94 -4.38
N PRO A 331 -30.84 2.84 -4.26
CA PRO A 331 -30.99 3.95 -5.18
C PRO A 331 -29.64 4.67 -5.37
N PRO A 332 -29.25 5.01 -6.62
CA PRO A 332 -27.98 5.66 -6.89
C PRO A 332 -27.87 7.02 -6.19
N ILE A 333 -26.73 7.32 -5.58
CA ILE A 333 -26.44 8.63 -4.95
C ILE A 333 -25.14 9.26 -5.46
N GLY A 334 -24.43 8.58 -6.35
CA GLY A 334 -23.17 9.04 -6.95
C GLY A 334 -22.44 7.93 -7.67
N ILE A 335 -21.22 8.21 -8.12
CA ILE A 335 -20.39 7.36 -8.97
C ILE A 335 -19.11 7.03 -8.20
N CYS A 336 -18.80 5.75 -7.99
CA CYS A 336 -17.47 5.39 -7.49
C CYS A 336 -16.48 5.18 -8.62
N GLY A 337 -15.19 5.08 -8.30
CA GLY A 337 -14.14 4.99 -9.32
C GLY A 337 -14.36 3.86 -10.34
N SER A 338 -14.73 2.65 -9.89
CA SER A 338 -14.98 1.51 -10.78
C SER A 338 -16.13 1.82 -11.75
N GLY A 339 -17.22 2.40 -11.24
CA GLY A 339 -18.33 2.89 -12.05
C GLY A 339 -17.88 3.96 -13.04
N LEU A 340 -17.07 4.93 -12.62
CA LEU A 340 -16.53 5.97 -13.51
C LEU A 340 -15.77 5.37 -14.70
N LEU A 341 -14.93 4.36 -14.44
CA LEU A 341 -14.19 3.66 -15.48
C LEU A 341 -15.13 2.95 -16.47
N VAL A 342 -16.07 2.13 -15.97
CA VAL A 342 -16.98 1.34 -16.82
C VAL A 342 -17.92 2.26 -17.60
N ILE A 343 -18.44 3.32 -16.97
CA ILE A 343 -19.28 4.33 -17.63
C ILE A 343 -18.52 4.93 -18.82
N ILE A 344 -17.31 5.43 -18.61
CA ILE A 344 -16.54 6.07 -19.69
C ILE A 344 -16.18 5.06 -20.79
N ALA A 345 -15.80 3.82 -20.42
CA ALA A 345 -15.53 2.76 -21.38
C ALA A 345 -16.75 2.47 -22.25
N ALA A 346 -17.92 2.25 -21.66
CA ALA A 346 -19.14 1.96 -22.38
C ALA A 346 -19.59 3.14 -23.25
N LEU A 347 -19.62 4.36 -22.72
CA LEU A 347 -19.97 5.54 -23.51
C LEU A 347 -19.03 5.72 -24.72
N PHE A 348 -17.76 5.36 -24.57
CA PHE A 348 -16.78 5.40 -25.64
C PHE A 348 -17.02 4.29 -26.68
N GLU A 349 -17.20 3.03 -26.25
CA GLU A 349 -17.40 1.90 -27.16
C GLU A 349 -18.68 1.99 -28.00
N TYR A 350 -19.75 2.59 -27.44
CA TYR A 350 -21.02 2.79 -28.13
C TYR A 350 -21.13 4.14 -28.86
N GLY A 351 -20.03 4.89 -28.99
CA GLY A 351 -19.98 6.13 -29.76
C GLY A 351 -20.81 7.28 -29.17
N VAL A 352 -21.16 7.20 -27.88
CA VAL A 352 -21.81 8.30 -27.14
C VAL A 352 -20.82 9.41 -26.85
N ILE A 353 -19.55 9.08 -26.63
CA ILE A 353 -18.44 10.02 -26.60
C ILE A 353 -17.40 9.66 -27.67
N ASP A 354 -16.76 10.68 -28.24
CA ASP A 354 -15.64 10.50 -29.15
C ASP A 354 -14.33 10.21 -28.40
N ARG A 355 -13.25 10.00 -29.16
CA ARG A 355 -11.91 9.75 -28.61
C ARG A 355 -11.34 10.90 -27.77
N ARG A 356 -11.93 12.10 -27.83
CA ARG A 356 -11.56 13.27 -27.02
C ARG A 356 -12.47 13.44 -25.80
N GLY A 357 -13.39 12.50 -25.56
CA GLY A 357 -14.36 12.56 -24.48
C GLY A 357 -15.50 13.56 -24.72
N LYS A 358 -15.77 13.94 -25.97
CA LYS A 358 -16.87 14.85 -26.32
C LYS A 358 -18.13 14.08 -26.71
N PHE A 359 -19.27 14.51 -26.16
CA PHE A 359 -20.55 13.84 -26.43
C PHE A 359 -20.96 13.99 -27.89
N ASN A 360 -21.47 12.91 -28.47
CA ASN A 360 -22.07 12.91 -29.79
C ASN A 360 -23.48 13.51 -29.74
N ARG A 361 -23.57 14.79 -30.09
CA ARG A 361 -24.81 15.58 -30.04
C ARG A 361 -25.82 15.26 -31.15
N THR A 362 -25.46 14.36 -32.06
CA THR A 362 -26.35 13.91 -33.14
C THR A 362 -27.20 12.72 -32.72
N LEU A 363 -26.91 12.10 -31.57
CA LEU A 363 -27.69 10.98 -31.04
C LEU A 363 -29.04 11.49 -30.52
N GLU A 364 -30.12 10.83 -30.96
CA GLU A 364 -31.48 11.13 -30.51
C GLU A 364 -31.76 10.45 -29.17
N THR A 365 -31.28 11.04 -28.07
CA THR A 365 -31.54 10.57 -26.70
C THR A 365 -31.81 11.74 -25.76
N PRO A 366 -32.80 11.64 -24.85
CA PRO A 366 -33.03 12.66 -23.82
C PRO A 366 -31.93 12.67 -22.75
N ARG A 367 -31.07 11.64 -22.71
CA ARG A 367 -30.00 11.49 -21.72
C ARG A 367 -28.86 12.49 -21.93
N ILE A 368 -28.67 13.01 -23.14
CA ILE A 368 -27.63 14.00 -23.44
C ILE A 368 -28.23 15.40 -23.44
N ARG A 369 -27.68 16.30 -22.63
CA ARG A 369 -28.13 17.71 -22.57
C ARG A 369 -26.99 18.67 -22.25
N GLU A 370 -27.26 19.96 -22.38
CA GLU A 370 -26.35 21.01 -21.91
C GLU A 370 -26.53 21.22 -20.40
N GLY A 371 -25.45 21.05 -19.65
CA GLY A 371 -25.38 21.26 -18.21
C GLY A 371 -24.53 22.47 -17.83
N ARG A 372 -24.21 22.60 -16.53
CA ARG A 372 -23.41 23.74 -16.02
C ARG A 372 -21.93 23.66 -16.44
N SER A 373 -21.42 22.44 -16.63
CA SER A 373 -20.01 22.16 -16.90
C SER A 373 -19.81 21.61 -18.32
N GLY A 374 -20.57 22.14 -19.28
CA GLY A 374 -20.63 21.62 -20.65
C GLY A 374 -21.73 20.57 -20.83
N TYR A 375 -21.63 19.76 -21.88
CA TYR A 375 -22.59 18.69 -22.10
C TYR A 375 -22.45 17.59 -21.03
N GLU A 376 -23.57 16.95 -20.72
CA GLU A 376 -23.64 15.88 -19.72
C GLU A 376 -24.54 14.74 -20.20
N TYR A 377 -24.26 13.55 -19.70
CA TYR A 377 -25.10 12.37 -19.84
C TYR A 377 -25.75 12.03 -18.50
N VAL A 378 -27.08 11.92 -18.49
CA VAL A 378 -27.85 11.62 -17.29
C VAL A 378 -27.84 10.12 -17.03
N LEU A 379 -27.10 9.70 -16.01
CA LEU A 379 -27.02 8.30 -15.60
C LEU A 379 -28.31 7.87 -14.89
N THR A 380 -28.84 8.72 -14.01
CA THR A 380 -30.06 8.45 -13.22
C THR A 380 -30.86 9.73 -13.09
N TRP A 381 -32.17 9.68 -13.33
CA TRP A 381 -33.06 10.82 -13.10
C TRP A 381 -33.31 11.02 -11.61
N GLU A 382 -33.61 12.25 -11.19
CA GLU A 382 -33.92 12.59 -9.79
C GLU A 382 -34.99 11.67 -9.18
N GLU A 383 -36.04 11.31 -9.95
CA GLU A 383 -37.13 10.44 -9.49
C GLU A 383 -36.67 9.01 -9.11
N GLU A 384 -35.54 8.57 -9.66
CA GLU A 384 -34.95 7.24 -9.45
C GLU A 384 -33.71 7.29 -8.54
N ALA A 385 -33.16 8.48 -8.32
CA ALA A 385 -31.99 8.70 -7.49
C ALA A 385 -32.35 8.62 -5.99
N GLY A 386 -31.34 8.33 -5.17
CA GLY A 386 -31.45 8.40 -3.72
C GLY A 386 -31.21 9.81 -3.14
N GLY A 387 -31.05 10.82 -3.99
CA GLY A 387 -30.77 12.22 -3.63
C GLY A 387 -31.68 13.20 -4.38
N ASP A 388 -31.49 14.50 -4.13
CA ASP A 388 -32.38 15.57 -4.60
C ASP A 388 -31.98 16.14 -5.98
N SER A 389 -31.32 15.35 -6.82
CA SER A 389 -30.89 15.77 -8.16
C SER A 389 -30.63 14.60 -9.09
N ASP A 390 -30.70 14.85 -10.39
CA ASP A 390 -30.17 13.95 -11.42
C ASP A 390 -28.70 13.61 -11.14
N ILE A 391 -28.32 12.35 -11.37
CA ILE A 391 -26.91 11.93 -11.35
C ILE A 391 -26.41 11.93 -12.78
N VAL A 392 -25.39 12.75 -13.03
CA VAL A 392 -24.84 12.97 -14.37
C VAL A 392 -23.33 12.81 -14.39
N ILE A 393 -22.80 12.46 -15.55
CA ILE A 393 -21.38 12.58 -15.90
C ILE A 393 -21.23 13.64 -17.00
N ASN A 394 -20.37 14.64 -16.78
CA ASN A 394 -20.18 15.74 -17.73
C ASN A 394 -18.81 15.73 -18.41
N GLU A 395 -18.64 16.56 -19.44
CA GLU A 395 -17.38 16.63 -20.21
C GLU A 395 -16.17 17.00 -19.34
N VAL A 396 -16.33 17.80 -18.28
CA VAL A 396 -15.24 18.15 -17.34
C VAL A 396 -14.86 16.95 -16.48
N ASP A 397 -15.83 16.15 -16.03
CA ASP A 397 -15.58 14.90 -15.32
C ASP A 397 -14.80 13.91 -16.21
N ILE A 398 -15.20 13.77 -17.48
CA ILE A 398 -14.51 12.92 -18.47
C ILE A 398 -13.10 13.43 -18.75
N GLU A 399 -12.91 14.75 -18.84
CA GLU A 399 -11.60 15.37 -19.02
C GLU A 399 -10.68 15.11 -17.80
N ASN A 400 -11.22 15.21 -16.58
CA ASN A 400 -10.50 14.89 -15.34
C ASN A 400 -10.07 13.42 -15.32
N PHE A 401 -10.96 12.50 -15.66
CA PHE A 401 -10.63 11.08 -15.81
C PHE A 401 -9.54 10.85 -16.86
N THR A 402 -9.68 11.48 -18.03
CA THR A 402 -8.75 11.32 -19.15
C THR A 402 -7.35 11.80 -18.76
N ARG A 403 -7.22 12.92 -18.04
CA ARG A 403 -5.93 13.37 -17.49
C ARG A 403 -5.31 12.36 -16.53
N ALA A 404 -6.11 11.82 -15.60
CA ALA A 404 -5.64 10.86 -14.60
C ALA A 404 -5.12 9.59 -15.27
N LYS A 405 -5.89 9.03 -16.22
CA LYS A 405 -5.50 7.82 -16.94
C LYS A 405 -4.31 8.08 -17.89
N ALA A 406 -4.23 9.27 -18.50
CA ALA A 406 -3.12 9.68 -19.34
C ALA A 406 -1.80 9.75 -18.55
N ALA A 407 -1.83 10.27 -17.32
CA ALA A 407 -0.64 10.33 -16.46
C ALA A 407 -0.06 8.94 -16.18
N ILE A 408 -0.94 7.96 -15.90
CA ILE A 408 -0.54 6.57 -15.60
C ILE A 408 0.03 5.90 -16.85
N TYR A 409 -0.70 5.94 -17.97
CA TYR A 409 -0.26 5.29 -19.21
C TYR A 409 1.04 5.90 -19.75
N ALA A 410 1.14 7.23 -19.74
CA ALA A 410 2.36 7.93 -20.14
C ALA A 410 3.53 7.59 -19.24
N GLY A 411 3.33 7.54 -17.92
CA GLY A 411 4.37 7.09 -16.98
C GLY A 411 4.86 5.68 -17.29
N CYS A 412 3.93 4.74 -17.54
CA CYS A 412 4.28 3.38 -17.92
C CYS A 412 5.12 3.36 -19.20
N LYS A 413 4.65 4.05 -20.25
CA LYS A 413 5.34 4.12 -21.53
C LYS A 413 6.73 4.74 -21.41
N THR A 414 6.85 5.86 -20.69
CA THR A 414 8.13 6.52 -20.43
C THR A 414 9.12 5.62 -19.69
N LEU A 415 8.67 4.86 -18.69
CA LEU A 415 9.56 3.94 -17.96
C LEU A 415 10.02 2.76 -18.84
N VAL A 416 9.11 2.14 -19.60
CA VAL A 416 9.45 1.01 -20.47
C VAL A 416 10.39 1.44 -21.60
N GLU A 417 10.07 2.54 -22.29
CA GLU A 417 10.92 3.07 -23.37
C GLU A 417 12.26 3.59 -22.83
N GLY A 418 12.26 4.17 -21.62
CA GLY A 418 13.47 4.67 -20.96
C GLY A 418 14.52 3.60 -20.63
N VAL A 419 14.12 2.32 -20.58
CA VAL A 419 15.02 1.17 -20.44
C VAL A 419 15.25 0.41 -21.75
N GLY A 420 14.81 0.98 -22.88
CA GLY A 420 15.02 0.41 -24.22
C GLY A 420 14.07 -0.74 -24.59
N LEU A 421 12.92 -0.82 -23.92
CA LEU A 421 11.89 -1.82 -24.17
C LEU A 421 10.65 -1.17 -24.81
N GLN A 422 9.72 -1.97 -25.28
CA GLN A 422 8.43 -1.55 -25.82
C GLN A 422 7.31 -1.92 -24.84
N ILE A 423 6.21 -1.13 -24.82
CA ILE A 423 5.07 -1.42 -23.93
C ILE A 423 4.48 -2.83 -24.18
N THR A 424 4.61 -3.33 -25.40
CA THR A 424 4.19 -4.68 -25.81
C THR A 424 5.11 -5.80 -25.32
N ASP A 425 6.28 -5.47 -24.78
CA ASP A 425 7.20 -6.46 -24.18
C ASP A 425 6.76 -6.89 -22.78
N LEU A 426 5.79 -6.18 -22.17
CA LEU A 426 5.27 -6.53 -20.85
C LEU A 426 4.68 -7.94 -20.85
N GLU A 427 5.15 -8.78 -19.93
CA GLU A 427 4.69 -10.16 -19.79
C GLU A 427 3.59 -10.31 -18.74
N GLN A 428 3.46 -9.32 -17.86
CA GLN A 428 2.53 -9.35 -16.73
C GLN A 428 2.26 -7.94 -16.20
N ILE A 429 1.03 -7.73 -15.72
CA ILE A 429 0.65 -6.54 -14.95
C ILE A 429 0.20 -6.99 -13.56
N ILE A 430 0.63 -6.30 -12.51
CA ILE A 430 0.19 -6.51 -11.14
C ILE A 430 -0.46 -5.22 -10.63
N LEU A 431 -1.74 -5.30 -10.30
CA LEU A 431 -2.52 -4.19 -9.79
C LEU A 431 -2.59 -4.26 -8.26
N ALA A 432 -2.35 -3.12 -7.64
CA ALA A 432 -2.43 -2.89 -6.20
C ALA A 432 -3.32 -1.68 -5.89
N GLY A 433 -3.59 -1.48 -4.60
CA GLY A 433 -4.43 -0.40 -4.11
C GLY A 433 -5.90 -0.80 -4.04
N ALA A 434 -6.69 -0.03 -3.27
CA ALA A 434 -8.11 -0.34 -3.03
C ALA A 434 -8.94 -0.34 -4.32
N PHE A 435 -8.60 0.54 -5.26
CA PHE A 435 -9.25 0.64 -6.55
C PHE A 435 -9.03 -0.60 -7.42
N GLY A 436 -7.81 -1.16 -7.43
CA GLY A 436 -7.51 -2.33 -8.23
C GLY A 436 -8.30 -3.59 -7.87
N SER A 437 -8.95 -3.66 -6.69
CA SER A 437 -9.74 -4.84 -6.27
C SER A 437 -10.99 -5.04 -7.11
N TYR A 438 -11.50 -3.96 -7.68
CA TYR A 438 -12.83 -3.90 -8.31
C TYR A 438 -12.77 -3.26 -9.68
N ILE A 439 -11.56 -3.20 -10.26
CA ILE A 439 -11.35 -2.60 -11.58
C ILE A 439 -11.77 -3.60 -12.65
N ASP A 440 -12.62 -3.15 -13.58
CA ASP A 440 -12.92 -3.91 -14.78
C ASP A 440 -11.74 -3.80 -15.76
N ILE A 441 -11.09 -4.92 -16.01
CA ILE A 441 -9.83 -4.98 -16.75
C ILE A 441 -10.02 -4.63 -18.22
N ASP A 442 -11.10 -5.12 -18.83
CA ASP A 442 -11.42 -4.85 -20.23
C ASP A 442 -11.71 -3.36 -20.42
N SER A 443 -12.50 -2.75 -19.52
CA SER A 443 -12.75 -1.31 -19.50
C SER A 443 -11.47 -0.51 -19.30
N ALA A 444 -10.57 -0.94 -18.40
CA ALA A 444 -9.30 -0.29 -18.16
C ALA A 444 -8.39 -0.28 -19.41
N MET A 445 -8.35 -1.36 -20.18
CA MET A 445 -7.62 -1.41 -21.44
C MET A 445 -8.35 -0.61 -22.54
N THR A 446 -9.68 -0.68 -22.58
CA THR A 446 -10.54 0.01 -23.57
C THR A 446 -10.39 1.53 -23.53
N VAL A 447 -10.30 2.10 -22.32
CA VAL A 447 -10.04 3.54 -22.16
C VAL A 447 -8.54 3.85 -22.20
N GLY A 448 -7.68 2.83 -22.26
CA GLY A 448 -6.22 2.89 -22.25
C GLY A 448 -5.58 3.29 -20.92
N LEU A 449 -6.26 3.06 -19.80
CA LEU A 449 -5.67 3.23 -18.47
C LEU A 449 -4.52 2.24 -18.27
N LEU A 450 -4.71 1.01 -18.75
CA LEU A 450 -3.70 -0.04 -18.76
C LEU A 450 -3.26 -0.36 -20.20
N PRO A 451 -2.02 -0.82 -20.41
CA PRO A 451 -1.61 -1.45 -21.67
C PRO A 451 -2.51 -2.63 -22.03
N GLU A 452 -2.81 -2.78 -23.32
CA GLU A 452 -3.58 -3.92 -23.81
C GLU A 452 -2.70 -5.18 -23.77
N ILE A 453 -3.11 -6.15 -22.96
CA ILE A 453 -2.45 -7.44 -22.77
C ILE A 453 -3.54 -8.48 -22.49
N ASP A 454 -3.22 -9.75 -22.71
CA ASP A 454 -4.05 -10.88 -22.28
C ASP A 454 -4.49 -10.71 -20.81
N PRO A 455 -5.82 -10.62 -20.52
CA PRO A 455 -6.34 -10.45 -19.17
C PRO A 455 -5.85 -11.49 -18.16
N ASP A 456 -5.53 -12.71 -18.59
CA ASP A 456 -5.00 -13.78 -17.73
C ASP A 456 -3.60 -13.46 -17.18
N LYS A 457 -2.91 -12.48 -17.78
CA LYS A 457 -1.60 -11.98 -17.32
C LYS A 457 -1.71 -10.85 -16.32
N ILE A 458 -2.92 -10.41 -15.96
CA ILE A 458 -3.15 -9.35 -14.98
C ILE A 458 -3.48 -9.98 -13.63
N LEU A 459 -2.66 -9.66 -12.63
CA LEU A 459 -2.83 -10.15 -11.26
C LEU A 459 -3.27 -9.01 -10.35
N TYR A 460 -4.06 -9.35 -9.34
CA TYR A 460 -4.44 -8.41 -8.28
C TYR A 460 -3.90 -8.84 -6.92
N VAL A 461 -3.23 -7.92 -6.21
CA VAL A 461 -2.57 -8.22 -4.91
C VAL A 461 -3.22 -7.54 -3.71
N GLY A 462 -4.29 -6.78 -3.88
CA GLY A 462 -4.91 -6.09 -2.75
C GLY A 462 -4.14 -4.84 -2.33
N ASN A 463 -4.12 -4.62 -1.03
CA ASN A 463 -3.20 -3.67 -0.41
C ASN A 463 -1.79 -4.27 -0.40
N GLY A 464 -1.01 -3.97 -1.45
CA GLY A 464 0.36 -4.45 -1.63
C GLY A 464 1.30 -3.99 -0.52
N SER A 465 1.18 -2.74 -0.06
CA SER A 465 1.96 -2.17 1.04
C SER A 465 1.81 -3.00 2.32
N LEU A 466 0.58 -3.30 2.73
CA LEU A 466 0.28 -4.10 3.91
C LEU A 466 0.75 -5.56 3.75
N LEU A 467 0.61 -6.13 2.54
CA LEU A 467 1.08 -7.48 2.23
C LEU A 467 2.61 -7.58 2.37
N GLY A 468 3.35 -6.61 1.85
CA GLY A 468 4.81 -6.52 2.02
C GLY A 468 5.21 -6.36 3.47
N SER A 469 4.56 -5.45 4.20
CA SER A 469 4.79 -5.23 5.62
C SER A 469 4.52 -6.48 6.46
N TRP A 470 3.47 -7.24 6.12
CA TRP A 470 3.21 -8.55 6.73
C TRP A 470 4.36 -9.52 6.47
N MET A 471 4.77 -9.67 5.21
CA MET A 471 5.83 -10.59 4.82
C MET A 471 7.16 -10.26 5.51
N SER A 472 7.52 -8.98 5.55
CA SER A 472 8.72 -8.49 6.25
C SER A 472 8.64 -8.69 7.76
N GLU A 473 7.47 -8.55 8.38
CA GLU A 473 7.28 -8.87 9.80
C GLU A 473 7.48 -10.36 10.08
N MET A 474 7.25 -11.24 9.10
CA MET A 474 7.45 -12.70 9.24
C MET A 474 8.87 -13.17 8.99
N SER A 475 9.74 -12.37 8.35
CA SER A 475 11.07 -12.84 8.00
C SER A 475 12.15 -11.76 7.92
N ASN A 476 13.19 -11.92 8.73
CA ASN A 476 14.44 -11.18 8.59
C ASN A 476 15.18 -11.47 7.28
N HIS A 477 14.88 -12.57 6.58
CA HIS A 477 15.40 -12.80 5.23
C HIS A 477 14.80 -11.79 4.24
N ILE A 478 13.47 -11.64 4.24
CA ILE A 478 12.77 -10.67 3.38
C ILE A 478 13.25 -9.24 3.66
N ARG A 479 13.55 -8.91 4.92
CA ARG A 479 14.15 -7.60 5.27
C ARG A 479 15.52 -7.36 4.66
N ARG A 480 16.31 -8.41 4.44
CA ARG A 480 17.59 -8.28 3.71
C ARG A 480 17.32 -8.07 2.24
N ASP A 481 16.34 -8.78 1.69
CA ASP A 481 15.93 -8.60 0.30
C ASP A 481 15.44 -7.18 0.04
N VAL A 482 14.73 -6.53 0.99
CA VAL A 482 14.33 -5.12 0.89
C VAL A 482 15.54 -4.22 0.59
N VAL A 483 16.67 -4.42 1.27
CA VAL A 483 17.88 -3.62 1.05
C VAL A 483 18.43 -3.83 -0.37
N GLU A 484 18.41 -5.07 -0.86
CA GLU A 484 18.88 -5.40 -2.21
C GLU A 484 17.93 -4.88 -3.30
N VAL A 485 16.61 -4.95 -3.06
CA VAL A 485 15.58 -4.40 -3.96
C VAL A 485 15.73 -2.89 -4.10
N VAL A 486 15.89 -2.16 -2.99
CA VAL A 486 16.10 -0.70 -3.03
C VAL A 486 17.36 -0.34 -3.82
N ARG A 487 18.44 -1.12 -3.69
CA ARG A 487 19.67 -0.88 -4.46
C ARG A 487 19.52 -1.09 -5.96
N LYS A 488 18.59 -1.95 -6.37
CA LYS A 488 18.30 -2.26 -7.78
C LYS A 488 17.22 -1.35 -8.37
N MET A 489 16.51 -0.60 -7.53
CA MET A 489 15.38 0.23 -7.94
C MET A 489 15.84 1.66 -8.25
N THR A 490 15.56 2.11 -9.47
CA THR A 490 15.89 3.46 -9.93
C THR A 490 14.61 4.27 -10.10
N SER A 491 14.50 5.42 -9.42
CA SER A 491 13.37 6.34 -9.60
C SER A 491 13.62 7.29 -10.76
N PHE A 492 12.61 7.48 -11.60
CA PHE A 492 12.57 8.51 -12.63
C PHE A 492 11.71 9.67 -12.12
N GLU A 493 12.23 10.88 -12.23
CA GLU A 493 11.44 12.09 -12.02
C GLU A 493 10.78 12.46 -13.36
N LEU A 494 9.53 12.03 -13.56
CA LEU A 494 8.84 12.17 -14.85
C LEU A 494 8.76 13.62 -15.32
N SER A 495 8.75 14.58 -14.40
CA SER A 495 8.78 16.01 -14.73
C SER A 495 10.08 16.48 -15.38
N GLU A 496 11.19 15.74 -15.21
CA GLU A 496 12.49 16.01 -15.82
C GLU A 496 12.77 15.13 -17.05
N VAL A 497 11.92 14.12 -17.33
CA VAL A 497 12.07 13.27 -18.52
C VAL A 497 11.45 13.98 -19.73
N THR A 498 12.27 14.29 -20.73
CA THR A 498 11.87 15.09 -21.91
C THR A 498 10.67 14.50 -22.64
N ASP A 499 10.65 13.18 -22.83
CA ASP A 499 9.63 12.50 -23.63
C ASP A 499 8.30 12.29 -22.88
N PHE A 500 8.29 12.44 -21.54
CA PHE A 500 7.08 12.22 -20.74
C PHE A 500 5.93 13.12 -21.18
N LYS A 501 6.21 14.38 -21.49
CA LYS A 501 5.19 15.35 -21.92
C LYS A 501 4.53 14.91 -23.22
N ASP A 502 5.31 14.40 -24.17
CA ASP A 502 4.79 13.95 -25.46
C ASP A 502 3.95 12.69 -25.29
N GLN A 503 4.40 11.74 -24.46
CA GLN A 503 3.62 10.55 -24.11
C GLN A 503 2.32 10.92 -23.37
N TYR A 504 2.36 11.91 -22.48
CA TYR A 504 1.18 12.40 -21.78
C TYR A 504 0.16 13.00 -22.75
N ILE A 505 0.59 13.87 -23.66
CA ILE A 505 -0.30 14.47 -24.67
C ILE A 505 -0.90 13.39 -25.58
N ALA A 506 -0.10 12.40 -26.00
CA ALA A 506 -0.58 11.27 -26.79
C ALA A 506 -1.61 10.40 -26.03
N SER A 507 -1.52 10.37 -24.71
CA SER A 507 -2.40 9.60 -23.83
C SER A 507 -3.68 10.33 -23.43
N LEU A 508 -3.87 11.60 -23.79
CA LEU A 508 -5.10 12.39 -23.54
C LEU A 508 -6.28 12.02 -24.47
N PHE A 509 -6.26 10.83 -25.06
CA PHE A 509 -7.29 10.31 -25.94
C PHE A 509 -7.72 8.92 -25.47
N LEU A 510 -8.92 8.50 -25.85
CA LEU A 510 -9.44 7.16 -25.61
C LEU A 510 -9.21 6.27 -26.86
N PRO A 511 -8.57 5.08 -26.72
CA PRO A 511 -7.65 4.72 -25.65
C PRO A 511 -6.32 5.47 -25.72
N HIS A 512 -5.89 5.96 -26.88
CA HIS A 512 -4.62 6.66 -27.08
C HIS A 512 -4.63 7.27 -28.49
N THR A 513 -3.79 8.25 -28.83
CA THR A 513 -3.72 8.80 -30.21
C THR A 513 -3.30 7.74 -31.23
N ASP A 514 -2.31 6.93 -30.89
CA ASP A 514 -1.88 5.74 -31.63
C ASP A 514 -2.72 4.51 -31.23
N LEU A 515 -3.61 4.08 -32.13
CA LEU A 515 -4.48 2.92 -31.95
C LEU A 515 -3.75 1.58 -32.16
N SER A 516 -2.54 1.57 -32.73
CA SER A 516 -1.78 0.33 -32.92
C SER A 516 -1.35 -0.31 -31.60
N LEU A 517 -1.33 0.48 -30.52
CA LEU A 517 -1.07 0.03 -29.15
C LEU A 517 -2.28 -0.68 -28.50
N PHE A 518 -3.46 -0.60 -29.13
CA PHE A 518 -4.72 -1.17 -28.63
C PHE A 518 -5.45 -1.92 -29.77
N PRO A 519 -4.84 -2.95 -30.37
CA PRO A 519 -5.41 -3.69 -31.50
C PRO A 519 -6.81 -4.28 -31.24
N GLU A 520 -7.09 -4.83 -30.07
CA GLU A 520 -8.39 -5.45 -29.77
C GLU A 520 -9.48 -4.40 -29.61
N THR A 521 -9.19 -3.35 -28.85
CA THR A 521 -10.08 -2.19 -28.70
C THR A 521 -10.35 -1.55 -30.07
N SER A 522 -9.32 -1.36 -30.89
CA SER A 522 -9.48 -0.84 -32.26
C SER A 522 -10.36 -1.74 -33.12
N ALA A 523 -10.25 -3.06 -32.98
CA ALA A 523 -11.09 -4.01 -33.69
C ALA A 523 -12.56 -3.99 -33.21
N ARG A 524 -12.82 -3.74 -31.92
CA ARG A 524 -14.17 -3.56 -31.38
C ARG A 524 -14.83 -2.28 -31.91
N LEU A 525 -14.12 -1.15 -31.86
CA LEU A 525 -14.65 0.15 -32.33
C LEU A 525 -15.07 0.10 -33.81
N LYS A 526 -14.29 -0.57 -34.67
CA LYS A 526 -14.62 -0.73 -36.10
C LYS A 526 -15.86 -1.60 -36.38
N LYS A 527 -16.31 -2.40 -35.42
CA LYS A 527 -17.54 -3.21 -35.55
C LYS A 527 -18.78 -2.44 -35.11
N SER A 528 -18.60 -1.40 -34.31
CA SER A 528 -19.68 -0.52 -33.80
C SER A 528 -19.97 0.65 -34.72
N GLU A 529 -19.02 1.02 -35.60
CA GLU A 529 -19.20 1.90 -36.77
C GLU A 529 -19.96 1.19 -37.89
#